data_AF-K7KVP4-F1
#
_entry.id   AF-K7KVP4-F1
#
_cell.length_a   1.000
_cell.length_b   1.000
_cell.length_c   1.000
_cell.angle_alpha   90.00
_cell.angle_beta   90.00
_cell.angle_gamma   90.00
#
_symmetry.space_group_name_H-M   'P 1'
#
loop_
_entity.id
_entity.type
_entity.pdbx_description
1 polymer ?
#
loop_
_entity_poly.entity_id
_entity_poly.type
_entity_poly.pdbx_seq_one_letter_code
_entity_poly.pdbx_strand_id
1 'polypeptide(L)'
;MASSSSYNSPCAACKFLRRKCLPGCIFAPYFPPEEPQKFANVHKIFGASNVTKLLNELLPHQREDAVNSLAYEAEARVRDPVYGCVGAISFLQRQVQRLQKELDSANADLLRYACNDMPPPSLSVPPQMPQRSFIARFGNESASGGGFYRPSPTTTTTTYSFPYSLPWTDSEDINDRGGEGGGNL
;
A
#
# COMPACT_ATOMS: atom_id res chain seq x y z
N MET A 1 0.13 -27.20 -18.20
CA MET A 1 0.98 -28.31 -18.64
C MET A 1 2.34 -27.74 -19.06
N ALA A 2 3.37 -27.90 -18.24
CA ALA A 2 4.76 -27.60 -18.60
C ALA A 2 5.62 -28.72 -18.01
N SER A 3 5.68 -29.83 -18.74
CA SER A 3 6.36 -31.06 -18.36
C SER A 3 7.17 -31.53 -19.56
N SER A 4 8.46 -31.15 -19.66
CA SER A 4 9.53 -31.89 -20.37
C SER A 4 10.70 -30.97 -20.77
N SER A 5 11.83 -31.01 -20.05
CA SER A 5 13.21 -30.77 -20.55
C SER A 5 14.30 -30.95 -19.47
N SER A 6 14.01 -31.58 -18.32
CA SER A 6 14.87 -31.58 -17.12
C SER A 6 16.07 -32.55 -17.12
N TYR A 7 16.41 -33.18 -18.24
CA TYR A 7 17.34 -34.33 -18.25
C TYR A 7 18.77 -34.07 -18.76
N ASN A 8 19.15 -32.83 -19.11
CA ASN A 8 20.55 -32.54 -19.50
C ASN A 8 21.18 -31.27 -18.90
N SER A 9 20.39 -30.28 -18.48
CA SER A 9 20.93 -29.05 -17.91
C SER A 9 21.02 -29.13 -16.37
N PRO A 10 22.13 -28.72 -15.75
CA PRO A 10 22.18 -28.56 -14.29
C PRO A 10 21.25 -27.42 -13.86
N CYS A 11 20.56 -27.57 -12.73
CA CYS A 11 19.77 -26.49 -12.15
C CYS A 11 20.65 -25.26 -11.86
N ALA A 12 20.04 -24.07 -11.74
CA ALA A 12 20.79 -22.82 -11.51
C ALA A 12 21.69 -22.89 -10.27
N ALA A 13 21.24 -23.57 -9.21
CA ALA A 13 22.04 -23.79 -8.00
C ALA A 13 23.31 -24.61 -8.24
N CYS A 14 23.18 -25.77 -8.90
CA CYS A 14 24.33 -26.64 -9.19
C CYS A 14 25.28 -25.99 -10.21
N LYS A 15 24.73 -25.25 -11.19
CA LYS A 15 25.49 -24.45 -12.14
C LYS A 15 26.32 -23.38 -11.43
N PHE A 16 25.74 -22.66 -10.47
CA PHE A 16 26.43 -21.64 -9.67
C PHE A 16 27.49 -22.23 -8.74
N LEU A 17 27.17 -23.34 -8.05
CA LEU A 17 28.08 -24.02 -7.12
C LEU A 17 29.17 -24.86 -7.81
N ARG A 18 29.18 -24.92 -9.16
CA ARG A 18 30.13 -25.71 -9.96
C ARG A 18 30.19 -27.19 -9.56
N ARG A 19 29.04 -27.80 -9.26
CA ARG A 19 28.91 -29.22 -8.90
C ARG A 19 27.95 -29.95 -9.83
N LYS A 20 28.06 -31.30 -9.87
CA LYS A 20 27.15 -32.13 -10.67
C LYS A 20 25.73 -32.09 -10.08
N CYS A 21 24.73 -31.81 -10.92
CA CYS A 21 23.32 -31.90 -10.55
C CYS A 21 22.88 -33.36 -10.63
N LEU A 22 22.64 -34.00 -9.49
CA LEU A 22 22.19 -35.39 -9.41
C LEU A 22 20.65 -35.49 -9.49
N PRO A 23 20.09 -36.62 -9.95
CA PRO A 23 18.67 -36.91 -9.78
C PRO A 23 18.30 -36.82 -8.29
N GLY A 24 17.24 -36.07 -7.96
CA GLY A 24 16.84 -35.80 -6.57
C GLY A 24 17.51 -34.57 -5.92
N CYS A 25 18.19 -33.72 -6.71
CA CYS A 25 18.70 -32.44 -6.20
C CYS A 25 17.57 -31.57 -5.61
N ILE A 26 17.70 -31.21 -4.33
CA ILE A 26 16.71 -30.40 -3.59
C ILE A 26 16.46 -29.05 -4.26
N PHE A 27 17.48 -28.47 -4.90
CA PHE A 27 17.36 -27.17 -5.56
C PHE A 27 16.70 -27.25 -6.94
N ALA A 28 16.71 -28.41 -7.60
CA ALA A 28 16.30 -28.52 -9.00
C ALA A 28 14.85 -28.13 -9.28
N PRO A 29 13.86 -28.45 -8.42
CA PRO A 29 12.47 -28.02 -8.64
C PRO A 29 12.26 -26.50 -8.55
N TYR A 30 13.10 -25.79 -7.78
CA TYR A 30 12.83 -24.39 -7.39
C TYR A 30 13.76 -23.37 -8.06
N PHE A 31 14.90 -23.83 -8.60
CA PHE A 31 15.91 -22.99 -9.25
C PHE A 31 16.17 -23.45 -10.68
N PRO A 32 15.24 -23.14 -11.61
CA PRO A 32 15.37 -23.50 -13.01
C PRO A 32 16.60 -22.82 -13.65
N PRO A 33 17.25 -23.44 -14.65
CA PRO A 33 18.46 -22.89 -15.27
C PRO A 33 18.25 -21.55 -15.99
N GLU A 34 17.01 -21.20 -16.34
CA GLU A 34 16.58 -19.95 -16.95
C GLU A 34 16.69 -18.75 -15.99
N GLU A 35 16.69 -19.00 -14.67
CA GLU A 35 16.69 -17.98 -13.62
C GLU A 35 17.99 -18.00 -12.77
N PRO A 36 19.18 -17.79 -13.36
CA PRO A 36 20.44 -17.86 -12.61
C PRO A 36 20.54 -16.79 -11.51
N GLN A 37 19.94 -15.61 -11.71
CA GLN A 37 19.97 -14.51 -10.74
C GLN A 37 19.19 -14.84 -9.47
N LYS A 38 18.11 -15.64 -9.57
CA LYS A 38 17.32 -16.07 -8.42
C LYS A 38 18.19 -16.81 -7.40
N PHE A 39 18.98 -17.78 -7.85
CA PHE A 39 19.89 -18.49 -6.96
C PHE A 39 21.07 -17.63 -6.51
N ALA A 40 21.63 -16.79 -7.39
CA ALA A 40 22.76 -15.92 -7.04
C ALA A 40 22.40 -14.96 -5.88
N ASN A 41 21.23 -14.34 -5.93
CA ASN A 41 20.74 -13.46 -4.86
C ASN A 41 20.51 -14.23 -3.56
N VAL A 42 19.77 -15.34 -3.62
CA VAL A 42 19.48 -16.18 -2.44
C VAL A 42 20.76 -16.70 -1.79
N HIS A 43 21.73 -17.14 -2.61
CA HIS A 43 23.03 -17.58 -2.12
C HIS A 43 23.83 -16.45 -1.46
N LYS A 44 23.79 -15.24 -2.05
CA LYS A 44 24.49 -14.07 -1.50
C LYS A 44 23.93 -13.63 -0.15
N ILE A 45 22.62 -13.70 0.03
CA ILE A 45 21.94 -13.17 1.23
C ILE A 45 21.80 -14.22 2.34
N PHE A 46 21.43 -15.45 2.00
CA PHE A 46 21.13 -16.51 2.96
C PHE A 46 22.20 -17.61 3.00
N GLY A 47 22.86 -17.88 1.88
CA GLY A 47 23.83 -18.97 1.74
C GLY A 47 23.18 -20.33 1.45
N ALA A 48 23.83 -21.15 0.61
CA ALA A 48 23.26 -22.44 0.18
C ALA A 48 22.96 -23.40 1.34
N SER A 49 23.81 -23.45 2.38
CA SER A 49 23.65 -24.35 3.51
C SER A 49 22.41 -24.02 4.35
N ASN A 50 22.15 -22.73 4.60
CA ASN A 50 20.98 -22.29 5.36
C ASN A 50 19.70 -22.56 4.58
N VAL A 51 19.70 -22.29 3.27
CA VAL A 51 18.55 -22.59 2.40
C VAL A 51 18.29 -24.10 2.35
N THR A 52 19.34 -24.92 2.25
CA THR A 52 19.21 -26.39 2.29
C THR A 52 18.59 -26.85 3.61
N LYS A 53 19.06 -26.31 4.73
CA LYS A 53 18.55 -26.63 6.07
C LYS A 53 17.07 -26.26 6.19
N LEU A 54 16.69 -25.03 5.82
CA LEU A 54 15.32 -24.54 5.87
C LEU A 54 14.38 -25.40 5.00
N LEU A 55 14.77 -25.72 3.77
CA LEU A 55 13.92 -26.54 2.89
C LEU A 55 13.72 -27.96 3.43
N ASN A 56 14.68 -28.52 4.17
CA ASN A 56 14.52 -29.82 4.80
C ASN A 56 13.60 -29.79 6.03
N GLU A 57 13.50 -28.65 6.73
CA GLU A 57 12.61 -28.46 7.88
C GLU A 57 11.15 -28.20 7.46
N LEU A 58 10.92 -27.72 6.25
CA LEU A 58 9.59 -27.44 5.69
C LEU A 58 8.95 -28.66 5.03
N LEU A 59 7.61 -28.71 5.08
CA LEU A 59 6.83 -29.70 4.35
C LEU A 59 6.98 -29.47 2.84
N PRO A 60 6.97 -30.53 1.99
CA PRO A 60 7.23 -30.41 0.57
C PRO A 60 6.37 -29.36 -0.17
N HIS A 61 5.11 -29.20 0.24
CA HIS A 61 4.17 -28.25 -0.37
C HIS A 61 4.46 -26.78 -0.03
N GLN A 62 5.19 -26.50 1.06
CA GLN A 62 5.55 -25.14 1.48
C GLN A 62 6.87 -24.66 0.88
N ARG A 63 7.66 -25.57 0.29
CA ARG A 63 9.02 -25.27 -0.19
C ARG A 63 9.02 -24.29 -1.36
N GLU A 64 8.04 -24.39 -2.25
CA GLU A 64 7.93 -23.48 -3.39
C GLU A 64 7.69 -22.03 -2.92
N ASP A 65 6.70 -21.83 -2.05
CA ASP A 65 6.41 -20.54 -1.45
C ASP A 65 7.60 -19.99 -0.67
N ALA A 66 8.26 -20.84 0.13
CA ALA A 66 9.46 -20.44 0.87
C ALA A 66 10.60 -19.99 -0.06
N VAL A 67 10.86 -20.69 -1.17
CA VAL A 67 11.89 -20.26 -2.13
C VAL A 67 11.50 -18.95 -2.81
N ASN A 68 10.22 -18.74 -3.12
CA ASN A 68 9.74 -17.49 -3.70
C ASN A 68 9.88 -16.33 -2.71
N SER A 69 9.56 -16.51 -1.43
CA SER A 69 9.80 -15.52 -0.38
C SER A 69 11.29 -15.20 -0.22
N LEU A 70 12.16 -16.21 -0.15
CA LEU A 70 13.61 -16.01 -0.05
C LEU A 70 14.16 -15.28 -1.27
N ALA A 71 13.69 -15.61 -2.48
CA ALA A 71 14.11 -14.94 -3.71
C ALA A 71 13.76 -13.45 -3.68
N TYR A 72 12.52 -13.13 -3.29
CA TYR A 72 12.06 -11.75 -3.14
C TYR A 72 12.88 -10.98 -2.09
N GLU A 73 13.05 -11.54 -0.90
CA GLU A 73 13.83 -10.91 0.18
C GLU A 73 15.29 -10.71 -0.21
N ALA A 74 15.88 -11.69 -0.89
CA ALA A 74 17.25 -11.61 -1.35
C ALA A 74 17.43 -10.53 -2.42
N GLU A 75 16.52 -10.46 -3.40
CA GLU A 75 16.53 -9.41 -4.41
C GLU A 75 16.36 -8.02 -3.77
N ALA A 76 15.43 -7.88 -2.83
CA ALA A 76 15.21 -6.63 -2.11
C ALA A 76 16.48 -6.19 -1.37
N ARG A 77 17.16 -7.10 -0.66
CA ARG A 77 18.40 -6.79 0.06
C ARG A 77 19.60 -6.55 -0.86
N VAL A 78 19.59 -7.11 -2.07
CA VAL A 78 20.61 -6.80 -3.09
C VAL A 78 20.42 -5.38 -3.64
N ARG A 79 19.18 -4.93 -3.84
CA ARG A 79 18.87 -3.56 -4.29
C ARG A 79 19.04 -2.51 -3.20
N ASP A 80 18.64 -2.83 -1.98
CA ASP A 80 18.78 -1.98 -0.80
C ASP A 80 19.51 -2.77 0.31
N PRO A 81 20.84 -2.61 0.41
CA PRO A 81 21.64 -3.28 1.44
C PRO A 81 21.33 -2.82 2.88
N VAL A 82 20.66 -1.68 3.06
CA VAL A 82 20.37 -1.11 4.38
C VAL A 82 19.03 -1.63 4.90
N TYR A 83 17.94 -1.49 4.14
CA TYR A 83 16.60 -1.86 4.59
C TYR A 83 16.03 -3.11 3.91
N GLY A 84 16.48 -3.45 2.70
CA GLY A 84 15.93 -4.56 1.92
C GLY A 84 14.40 -4.51 1.81
N CYS A 85 13.73 -5.62 2.11
CA CYS A 85 12.26 -5.69 2.11
C CYS A 85 11.60 -4.84 3.21
N VAL A 86 12.31 -4.50 4.30
CA VAL A 86 11.79 -3.64 5.38
C VAL A 86 11.51 -2.23 4.88
N GLY A 87 12.25 -1.76 3.87
CA GLY A 87 11.98 -0.49 3.20
C GLY A 87 10.62 -0.46 2.50
N ALA A 88 10.28 -1.55 1.79
CA ALA A 88 8.97 -1.71 1.16
C ALA A 88 7.84 -1.80 2.21
N ILE A 89 8.05 -2.54 3.30
CA ILE A 89 7.09 -2.63 4.41
C ILE A 89 6.83 -1.24 5.00
N SER A 90 7.88 -0.49 5.30
CA SER A 90 7.77 0.86 5.88
C SER A 90 7.08 1.84 4.95
N PHE A 91 7.31 1.73 3.64
CA PHE A 91 6.60 2.51 2.64
C PHE A 91 5.11 2.18 2.60
N LEU A 92 4.76 0.89 2.50
CA LEU A 92 3.38 0.43 2.46
C LEU A 92 2.61 0.81 3.72
N GLN A 93 3.23 0.70 4.91
CA GLN A 93 2.62 1.13 6.16
C GLN A 93 2.25 2.62 6.16
N ARG A 94 3.12 3.49 5.64
CA ARG A 94 2.82 4.93 5.50
C ARG A 94 1.72 5.17 4.48
N GLN A 95 1.69 4.41 3.38
CA GLN A 95 0.65 4.52 2.36
C GLN A 95 -0.71 4.11 2.91
N VAL A 96 -0.79 3.00 3.65
CA VAL A 96 -2.02 2.58 4.34
C VAL A 96 -2.51 3.64 5.31
N GLN A 97 -1.62 4.22 6.13
CA GLN A 97 -2.00 5.30 7.06
C GLN A 97 -2.51 6.55 6.33
N ARG A 98 -1.86 6.94 5.23
CA ARG A 98 -2.30 8.07 4.40
C ARG A 98 -3.68 7.82 3.81
N LEU A 99 -3.87 6.66 3.18
CA LEU A 99 -5.14 6.28 2.55
C LEU A 99 -6.27 6.18 3.58
N GLN A 100 -6.00 5.64 4.77
CA GLN A 100 -6.98 5.62 5.86
C GLN A 100 -7.41 7.03 6.25
N LYS A 101 -6.47 7.98 6.38
CA LYS A 101 -6.78 9.37 6.69
C LYS A 101 -7.60 10.05 5.59
N GLU A 102 -7.28 9.79 4.32
CA GLU A 102 -8.05 10.29 3.17
C GLU A 102 -9.48 9.72 3.18
N LEU A 103 -9.64 8.43 3.46
CA LEU A 103 -10.93 7.77 3.59
C LEU A 103 -11.75 8.33 4.76
N ASP A 104 -11.12 8.54 5.92
CA ASP A 104 -11.79 9.12 7.10
C ASP A 104 -12.27 10.55 6.82
N SER A 105 -11.48 11.35 6.11
CA SER A 105 -11.87 12.70 5.68
C SER A 105 -13.07 12.66 4.72
N ALA A 106 -13.04 11.78 3.72
CA ALA A 106 -14.13 11.63 2.76
C ALA A 106 -15.42 11.15 3.45
N ASN A 107 -15.32 10.20 4.37
CA ASN A 107 -16.46 9.72 5.16
C ASN A 107 -17.05 10.83 6.05
N ALA A 108 -16.22 11.66 6.67
CA ALA A 108 -16.68 12.81 7.46
C ALA A 108 -17.41 13.85 6.58
N ASP A 109 -16.90 14.10 5.37
CA ASP A 109 -17.57 14.98 4.40
C ASP A 109 -18.92 14.40 3.96
N LEU A 110 -19.00 13.11 3.63
CA LEU A 110 -20.25 12.43 3.28
C LEU A 110 -21.29 12.50 4.40
N LEU A 111 -20.90 12.27 5.65
CA LEU A 111 -21.79 12.40 6.80
C LEU A 111 -22.31 13.83 6.98
N ARG A 112 -21.46 14.83 6.75
CA ARG A 112 -21.88 16.25 6.80
C ARG A 112 -22.91 16.56 5.71
N TYR A 113 -22.74 16.04 4.50
CA TYR A 113 -23.72 16.23 3.42
C TYR A 113 -25.05 15.53 3.75
N ALA A 114 -25.01 14.29 4.23
CA ALA A 114 -26.23 13.55 4.60
C ALA A 114 -27.04 14.20 5.74
N CYS A 115 -26.38 14.83 6.72
CA CYS A 115 -27.08 15.53 7.81
C CYS A 115 -27.66 16.89 7.40
N ASN A 116 -27.08 17.56 6.39
CA ASN A 116 -27.55 18.86 5.93
C ASN A 116 -28.83 18.77 5.06
N ASP A 117 -29.18 17.57 4.57
CA ASP A 117 -30.46 17.32 3.88
C ASP A 117 -31.66 17.14 4.84
N MET A 118 -31.46 17.33 6.16
CA MET A 118 -32.56 17.41 7.13
C MET A 118 -33.00 18.89 7.26
N PRO A 119 -34.17 19.30 6.72
CA PRO A 119 -34.68 20.65 6.94
C PRO A 119 -34.83 20.87 8.45
N PRO A 120 -34.46 22.05 8.98
CA PRO A 120 -34.59 22.32 10.40
C PRO A 120 -36.04 22.06 10.82
N PRO A 121 -36.31 21.34 11.92
CA PRO A 121 -37.65 21.31 12.48
C PRO A 121 -38.03 22.77 12.71
N SER A 122 -39.12 23.19 12.08
CA SER A 122 -39.72 24.50 12.28
C SER A 122 -40.00 24.67 13.77
N LEU A 123 -39.06 25.28 14.49
CA LEU A 123 -39.26 25.76 15.85
C LEU A 123 -40.29 26.88 15.76
N SER A 124 -41.55 26.51 15.89
CA SER A 124 -42.66 27.42 16.18
C SER A 124 -42.43 28.01 17.58
N VAL A 125 -41.71 29.13 17.64
CA VAL A 125 -41.64 29.98 18.82
C VAL A 125 -42.90 30.86 18.84
N PRO A 126 -43.80 30.73 19.82
CA PRO A 126 -44.90 31.68 20.00
C PRO A 126 -44.36 33.02 20.55
N PRO A 127 -44.93 34.17 20.19
CA PRO A 127 -44.47 35.46 20.66
C PRO A 127 -44.94 35.65 22.12
N GLN A 128 -44.00 35.78 23.06
CA GLN A 128 -44.32 36.22 24.42
C GLN A 128 -43.79 37.64 24.64
N MET A 129 -44.71 38.50 25.09
CA MET A 129 -44.63 39.95 25.23
C MET A 129 -43.50 40.44 26.16
N PRO A 130 -43.04 41.70 26.00
CA PRO A 130 -41.92 42.24 26.77
C PRO A 130 -42.39 42.76 28.14
N GLN A 131 -41.75 42.33 29.22
CA GLN A 131 -41.80 43.02 30.51
C GLN A 131 -40.48 43.75 30.81
N ARG A 132 -40.66 45.04 31.12
CA ARG A 132 -39.71 46.10 31.43
C ARG A 132 -38.69 45.75 32.53
N SER A 133 -37.41 45.82 32.15
CA SER A 133 -36.29 46.56 32.78
C SER A 133 -36.31 46.87 34.29
N PHE A 134 -35.29 46.37 34.99
CA PHE A 134 -34.55 47.14 36.01
C PHE A 134 -33.06 47.13 35.66
N ILE A 135 -32.48 48.32 35.49
CA ILE A 135 -31.08 48.58 35.19
C ILE A 135 -30.28 48.68 36.51
N ALA A 136 -29.14 48.00 36.56
CA ALA A 136 -27.94 48.42 37.29
C ALA A 136 -26.73 47.97 36.42
N ARG A 137 -26.04 48.86 35.66
CA ARG A 137 -24.90 49.72 36.08
C ARG A 137 -23.90 48.92 36.93
N PHE A 138 -22.61 48.75 36.62
CA PHE A 138 -21.61 49.35 35.72
C PHE A 138 -20.41 48.37 35.70
N GLY A 139 -19.62 48.31 34.61
CA GLY A 139 -18.32 47.62 34.62
C GLY A 139 -17.80 47.27 33.23
N ASN A 140 -17.08 48.22 32.64
CA ASN A 140 -16.50 48.24 31.30
C ASN A 140 -15.10 47.60 31.26
N GLU A 141 -14.74 46.92 30.16
CA GLU A 141 -13.43 46.89 29.46
C GLU A 141 -13.35 45.61 28.59
N SER A 142 -13.53 45.70 27.26
CA SER A 142 -12.52 46.04 26.24
C SER A 142 -11.59 44.86 25.88
N ALA A 143 -11.89 44.15 24.79
CA ALA A 143 -10.92 43.85 23.70
C ALA A 143 -11.51 42.88 22.64
N SER A 144 -11.53 43.38 21.40
CA SER A 144 -11.61 42.70 20.09
C SER A 144 -10.98 41.29 20.06
N GLY A 145 -11.43 40.31 19.27
CA GLY A 145 -12.20 40.36 18.05
C GLY A 145 -11.54 39.43 17.01
N GLY A 146 -12.28 38.42 16.54
CA GLY A 146 -12.10 37.78 15.24
C GLY A 146 -10.99 36.73 15.07
N GLY A 147 -11.27 35.49 15.45
CA GLY A 147 -10.48 34.32 15.02
C GLY A 147 -11.10 33.66 13.79
N PHE A 148 -10.51 33.85 12.61
CA PHE A 148 -10.75 33.02 11.43
C PHE A 148 -9.45 32.25 11.11
N TYR A 149 -9.37 30.99 11.50
CA TYR A 149 -8.35 30.07 11.01
C TYR A 149 -8.88 29.33 9.79
N ARG A 150 -8.35 29.67 8.62
CA ARG A 150 -8.46 28.89 7.39
C ARG A 150 -7.11 28.17 7.17
N PRO A 151 -7.05 26.84 7.16
CA PRO A 151 -5.89 26.14 6.62
C PRO A 151 -6.09 25.93 5.12
N SER A 152 -5.18 26.46 4.30
CA SER A 152 -5.02 26.05 2.90
C SER A 152 -4.27 24.71 2.85
N PRO A 153 -4.63 23.76 1.98
CA PRO A 153 -3.86 22.54 1.81
C PRO A 153 -2.75 22.77 0.77
N THR A 154 -1.50 22.85 1.21
CA THR A 154 -0.33 22.64 0.35
C THR A 154 0.11 21.18 0.49
N THR A 155 -0.48 20.30 -0.32
CA THR A 155 0.09 18.97 -0.57
C THR A 155 1.05 19.06 -1.75
N THR A 156 2.32 19.33 -1.44
CA THR A 156 3.44 19.09 -2.36
C THR A 156 3.62 17.57 -2.45
N THR A 157 3.06 16.94 -3.49
CA THR A 157 3.29 15.53 -3.78
C THR A 157 4.73 15.37 -4.27
N THR A 158 5.63 15.01 -3.36
CA THR A 158 6.95 14.49 -3.73
C THR A 158 6.76 13.11 -4.33
N THR A 159 6.74 13.05 -5.67
CA THR A 159 6.74 11.81 -6.45
C THR A 159 8.10 11.13 -6.31
N TYR A 160 8.22 10.22 -5.35
CA TYR A 160 9.30 9.21 -5.36
C TYR A 160 8.81 8.01 -6.15
N SER A 161 9.27 7.89 -7.39
CA SER A 161 8.97 6.76 -8.28
C SER A 161 9.61 5.48 -7.74
N PHE A 162 8.78 4.47 -7.45
CA PHE A 162 9.23 3.15 -7.02
C PHE A 162 9.65 2.31 -8.24
N PRO A 163 10.74 1.51 -8.15
CA PRO A 163 11.18 0.64 -9.25
C PRO A 163 10.42 -0.69 -9.34
N TYR A 164 9.27 -0.83 -8.67
CA TYR A 164 8.49 -2.08 -8.67
C TYR A 164 7.07 -1.80 -9.15
N SER A 165 6.69 -2.38 -10.28
CA SER A 165 5.29 -2.49 -10.69
C SER A 165 4.62 -3.47 -9.73
N LEU A 166 3.77 -2.97 -8.84
CA LEU A 166 2.96 -3.83 -7.99
C LEU A 166 1.95 -4.55 -8.90
N PRO A 167 1.75 -5.88 -8.76
CA PRO A 167 0.87 -6.63 -9.66
C PRO A 167 -0.61 -6.18 -9.65
N TRP A 168 -1.01 -5.31 -8.72
CA TRP A 168 -2.40 -4.88 -8.52
C TRP A 168 -2.61 -3.40 -8.88
N THR A 169 -1.63 -2.75 -9.52
CA THR A 169 -1.73 -1.34 -9.95
C THR A 169 -2.27 -1.14 -11.36
N ASP A 170 -2.65 -2.20 -12.07
CA ASP A 170 -3.44 -2.10 -13.31
C ASP A 170 -4.94 -2.02 -12.97
N SER A 171 -5.38 -0.82 -12.63
CA SER A 171 -6.79 -0.43 -12.75
C SER A 171 -6.80 0.98 -13.31
N GLU A 172 -6.28 1.08 -14.53
CA GLU A 172 -6.44 2.24 -15.40
C GLU A 172 -7.93 2.39 -15.77
N ASP A 173 -8.45 3.60 -15.55
CA ASP A 173 -9.54 4.24 -16.28
C ASP A 173 -10.94 3.57 -16.33
N ILE A 174 -11.79 3.90 -15.34
CA ILE A 174 -13.24 4.04 -15.53
C ILE A 174 -13.62 5.49 -15.19
N ASN A 175 -13.44 6.39 -16.16
CA ASN A 175 -14.11 7.69 -16.18
C ASN A 175 -14.18 8.20 -17.64
N ASP A 176 -14.90 7.47 -18.49
CA ASP A 176 -15.29 7.95 -19.82
C ASP A 176 -16.77 8.38 -19.81
N ARG A 177 -16.96 9.70 -19.67
CA ARG A 177 -17.76 10.54 -20.57
C ARG A 177 -19.27 10.25 -20.72
N GLY A 178 -20.03 10.64 -19.70
CA GLY A 178 -21.44 11.06 -19.87
C GLY A 178 -21.50 12.54 -20.25
N GLY A 179 -21.83 12.86 -21.50
CA GLY A 179 -21.88 14.23 -22.01
C GLY A 179 -22.75 14.35 -23.26
N GLU A 180 -24.02 14.65 -23.00
CA GLU A 180 -25.14 15.04 -23.87
C GLU A 180 -24.82 15.54 -25.30
N GLY A 181 -25.33 14.82 -26.29
CA GLY A 181 -25.53 15.31 -27.65
C GLY A 181 -27.01 15.59 -27.89
N GLY A 182 -27.42 16.84 -27.71
CA GLY A 182 -28.74 17.33 -28.12
C GLY A 182 -28.83 17.46 -29.64
N GLY A 183 -29.76 16.73 -30.25
CA GLY A 183 -30.19 16.94 -31.63
C GLY A 183 -31.31 17.98 -31.68
N ASN A 184 -31.17 18.98 -32.56
CA ASN A 184 -32.28 19.75 -33.08
C ASN A 184 -31.89 20.41 -34.42
N LEU A 185 -32.80 20.23 -35.39
CA LEU A 185 -32.84 20.67 -36.80
C LEU A 185 -31.90 19.96 -37.80
#